data_AF-A0A8K0D847-F1
#
_entry.id   AF-A0A8K0D847-F1
#
_cell.length_a   1.000
_cell.length_b   1.000
_cell.length_c   1.000
_cell.angle_alpha   90.00
_cell.angle_beta   90.00
_cell.angle_gamma   90.00
#
_symmetry.space_group_name_H-M   'P 1'
#
loop_
_entity.id
_entity.type
_entity.pdbx_description
1 polymer ?
#
loop_
_entity_poly.entity_id
_entity_poly.type
_entity_poly.pdbx_seq_one_letter_code
_entity_poly.pdbx_strand_id
1 'polypeptide(L)'
;SKTDDTLEIVRWNDNVVVTVVTNCIPLEPMKTTVRYSRVEKKKIDIRMPDSVASYNQHMNGIDLNDQFVSTYHCSIRSKKWWGPFFSWAVDCSCVKGWLLYRRIGKNIPLLEL
;
A
#
# COMPACT_ATOMS: atom_id res chain seq x y z
N SER A 1 18.41 -17.98 15.79
CA SER A 1 18.37 -16.64 16.39
C SER A 1 17.02 -16.47 17.05
N LYS A 2 16.97 -16.36 18.38
CA LYS A 2 15.72 -16.06 19.09
C LYS A 2 15.41 -14.60 18.82
N THR A 3 14.37 -14.32 18.04
CA THR A 3 13.76 -12.99 17.99
C THR A 3 13.11 -12.81 19.35
N ASP A 4 13.63 -11.92 20.19
CA ASP A 4 12.93 -11.55 21.42
C ASP A 4 11.52 -11.06 21.03
N ASP A 5 10.50 -11.56 21.73
CA ASP A 5 9.08 -11.20 21.60
C ASP A 5 8.81 -9.75 22.06
N THR A 6 9.70 -8.82 21.73
CA THR A 6 9.58 -7.41 22.08
C THR A 6 8.69 -6.72 21.07
N LEU A 7 7.42 -6.56 21.43
CA LEU A 7 6.50 -5.67 20.74
C LEU A 7 6.89 -4.22 21.02
N GLU A 8 7.21 -3.48 19.95
CA GLU A 8 7.48 -2.05 20.03
C GLU A 8 6.23 -1.26 19.63
N ILE A 9 5.86 -0.28 20.46
CA ILE A 9 4.75 0.63 20.21
C ILE A 9 5.33 2.01 19.94
N VAL A 10 5.10 2.51 18.73
CA VAL A 10 5.60 3.80 18.28
C VAL A 10 4.43 4.74 18.08
N ARG A 11 4.44 5.87 18.79
CA ARG A 11 3.48 6.94 18.57
C ARG A 11 4.16 8.11 17.87
N TRP A 12 3.69 8.46 16.69
CA TRP A 12 4.23 9.55 15.89
C TRP A 12 3.14 10.54 15.52
N ASN A 13 3.41 11.83 15.69
CA ASN A 13 2.46 12.90 15.38
C ASN A 13 2.80 13.53 14.03
N ASP A 14 2.00 13.21 13.02
CA ASP A 14 2.09 13.84 11.71
C ASP A 14 1.05 14.95 11.55
N ASN A 15 0.09 14.79 10.66
CA ASN A 15 -1.13 15.61 10.60
C ASN A 15 -2.14 15.15 11.66
N VAL A 16 -2.10 13.86 11.99
CA VAL A 16 -2.85 13.20 13.06
C VAL A 16 -1.88 12.29 13.80
N VAL A 17 -2.14 12.01 15.07
CA VAL A 17 -1.37 11.05 15.85
C VAL A 17 -1.59 9.64 15.32
N VAL A 18 -0.52 9.01 14.85
CA VAL A 18 -0.50 7.61 14.40
C VAL A 18 0.19 6.77 15.47
N THR A 19 -0.41 5.62 15.79
CA THR A 19 0.22 4.62 16.67
C THR A 19 0.47 3.36 15.85
N VAL A 20 1.73 2.97 15.74
CA VAL A 20 2.19 1.78 15.02
C VAL A 20 2.67 0.76 16.04
N VAL A 21 2.25 -0.49 15.88
CA VAL A 21 2.76 -1.62 16.67
C VAL A 21 3.52 -2.53 15.72
N THR A 22 4.75 -2.88 16.08
CA THR A 22 5.62 -3.70 15.25
C THR A 22 6.41 -4.67 16.11
N ASN A 23 6.64 -5.87 15.58
CA ASN A 23 7.47 -6.91 16.18
C ASN A 23 8.75 -7.17 15.39
N CYS A 24 8.97 -6.44 14.30
CA CYS A 24 9.99 -6.77 13.31
C CYS A 24 10.80 -5.56 12.83
N ILE A 25 10.35 -4.34 13.13
CA ILE A 25 11.00 -3.11 12.66
C ILE A 25 11.30 -2.25 13.89
N PRO A 26 12.59 -1.99 14.18
CA PRO A 26 12.98 -1.16 15.30
C PRO A 26 12.57 0.31 15.09
N LEU A 27 12.44 1.04 16.20
CA LEU A 27 12.16 2.48 16.21
C LEU A 27 13.30 3.31 15.56
N GLU A 28 14.54 2.87 15.75
CA GLU A 28 15.76 3.47 15.20
C GLU A 28 16.29 2.65 13.99
N PRO A 29 16.86 3.29 12.96
CA PRO A 29 17.22 4.71 12.89
C PRO A 29 16.04 5.61 12.48
N MET A 30 15.93 6.77 13.13
CA MET A 30 14.99 7.82 12.69
C MET A 30 15.33 8.30 11.26
N LYS A 31 14.34 8.26 10.36
CA LYS A 31 14.43 8.72 8.97
C LYS A 31 13.90 10.15 8.84
N THR A 32 14.46 10.92 7.91
CA THR A 32 13.93 12.23 7.55
C THR A 32 12.91 12.07 6.44
N THR A 33 11.73 12.67 6.61
CA THR A 33 10.72 12.77 5.54
C THR A 33 10.32 14.22 5.33
N VAL A 34 9.96 14.54 4.09
CA VAL A 34 9.53 15.87 3.70
C VAL A 34 8.01 15.95 3.82
N ARG A 35 7.52 16.86 4.64
CA ARG A 35 6.08 17.12 4.80
C ARG A 35 5.75 18.56 4.46
N TYR A 36 4.58 18.77 3.85
CA TYR A 36 4.01 20.11 3.74
C TYR A 36 3.39 20.58 5.07
N SER A 37 3.91 21.68 5.62
CA SER A 37 3.33 22.36 6.78
C SER A 37 2.30 23.39 6.32
N ARG A 38 1.04 23.23 6.74
CA ARG A 38 -0.02 24.22 6.46
C ARG A 38 0.20 25.54 7.19
N VAL A 39 0.82 25.50 8.37
CA VAL A 39 1.14 26.68 9.19
C VAL A 39 2.20 27.52 8.51
N GLU A 40 3.27 26.87 8.04
CA GLU A 40 4.41 27.56 7.41
C GLU A 40 4.27 27.68 5.88
N LYS A 41 3.21 27.12 5.29
CA LYS A 41 2.94 27.06 3.84
C LYS A 41 4.13 26.60 2.99
N LYS A 42 4.97 25.73 3.55
CA LYS A 42 6.18 25.22 2.91
C LYS A 42 6.41 23.76 3.26
N LYS A 43 7.29 23.11 2.49
CA LYS A 43 7.78 21.78 2.81
C LYS A 43 8.85 21.90 3.89
N ILE A 44 8.70 21.12 4.96
CA ILE A 44 9.61 21.03 6.09
C ILE A 44 10.11 19.59 6.22
N ASP A 45 11.34 19.46 6.70
CA ASP A 45 11.94 18.16 7.01
C ASP A 45 11.58 17.77 8.44
N ILE A 46 10.96 16.61 8.61
CA ILE A 46 10.58 16.07 9.90
C ILE A 46 11.22 14.71 10.13
N ARG A 47 11.56 14.42 11.38
CA ARG A 47 12.02 13.08 11.77
C ARG A 47 10.82 12.14 11.92
N MET A 48 10.94 10.97 11.33
CA MET A 48 9.95 9.91 11.30
C MET A 48 10.61 8.58 11.70
N PRO A 49 9.99 7.78 12.58
CA PRO A 49 10.49 6.46 12.94
C PRO A 49 10.58 5.52 11.72
N ASP A 50 11.55 4.60 11.72
CA ASP A 50 11.72 3.66 10.61
C ASP A 50 10.50 2.75 10.42
N SER A 51 9.86 2.36 11.51
CA SER A 51 8.60 1.61 11.50
C SER A 51 7.50 2.30 10.71
N VAL A 52 7.35 3.62 10.87
CA VAL A 52 6.37 4.43 10.12
C VAL A 52 6.81 4.58 8.66
N ALA A 53 8.11 4.75 8.41
CA ALA A 53 8.65 4.84 7.06
C ALA A 53 8.37 3.57 6.24
N SER A 54 8.67 2.41 6.83
CA SER A 54 8.47 1.11 6.24
C SER A 54 6.97 0.83 6.03
N TYR A 55 6.12 1.18 6.99
CA TYR A 55 4.68 1.11 6.81
C TYR A 55 4.22 1.91 5.60
N ASN A 56 4.58 3.19 5.50
CA ASN A 56 4.19 4.04 4.38
C ASN A 56 4.72 3.55 3.03
N GLN A 57 5.90 2.93 3.00
CA GLN A 57 6.46 2.34 1.77
C GLN A 57 5.63 1.14 1.27
N HIS A 58 5.09 0.32 2.18
CA HIS A 58 4.40 -0.93 1.82
C HIS A 58 2.87 -0.78 1.77
N MET A 59 2.30 0.26 2.38
CA MET A 59 0.86 0.50 2.45
C MET A 59 0.18 0.59 1.09
N ASN A 60 0.85 1.22 0.11
CA ASN A 60 0.25 1.49 -1.20
C ASN A 60 0.03 0.24 -2.06
N GLY A 61 0.43 -0.96 -1.62
CA GLY A 61 0.28 -2.19 -2.40
C GLY A 61 -1.19 -2.58 -2.64
N ILE A 62 -2.07 -2.32 -1.67
CA ILE A 62 -3.50 -2.62 -1.77
C ILE A 62 -4.20 -1.56 -2.65
N ASP A 63 -3.93 -0.29 -2.40
CA ASP A 63 -4.53 0.81 -3.17
C ASP A 63 -4.19 0.73 -4.66
N LEU A 64 -2.95 0.34 -5.00
CA LEU A 64 -2.56 0.10 -6.38
C LEU A 64 -3.34 -1.06 -7.00
N ASN A 65 -3.52 -2.15 -6.26
CA ASN A 65 -4.31 -3.28 -6.74
C ASN A 65 -5.77 -2.87 -6.99
N ASP A 66 -6.38 -2.15 -6.06
CA ASP A 66 -7.76 -1.70 -6.19
C ASP A 66 -7.92 -0.69 -7.33
N GLN A 67 -6.93 0.18 -7.55
CA GLN A 67 -6.89 1.06 -8.71
C GLN A 67 -6.83 0.27 -10.02
N PHE A 68 -5.96 -0.75 -10.12
CA PHE A 68 -5.90 -1.59 -11.32
C PHE A 68 -7.21 -2.34 -11.54
N VAL A 69 -7.77 -2.97 -10.50
CA VAL A 69 -9.02 -3.72 -10.60
C VAL A 69 -10.16 -2.78 -10.99
N SER A 70 -10.25 -1.59 -10.41
CA SER A 70 -11.25 -0.59 -10.77
C SER A 70 -11.10 -0.08 -12.20
N THR A 71 -9.87 0.07 -12.70
CA THR A 71 -9.61 0.55 -14.08
C THR A 71 -10.08 -0.47 -15.11
N TYR A 72 -9.96 -1.76 -14.82
CA TYR A 72 -10.30 -2.86 -15.74
C TYR A 72 -11.57 -3.60 -15.34
N HIS A 73 -12.38 -3.03 -14.44
CA HIS A 73 -13.54 -3.70 -13.88
C HIS A 73 -14.59 -3.99 -14.96
N CYS A 74 -14.89 -5.27 -15.14
CA CYS A 74 -16.00 -5.70 -15.98
C CYS A 74 -17.31 -5.61 -15.17
N SER A 75 -18.08 -4.54 -15.40
CA SER A 75 -19.39 -4.33 -14.76
C SER A 75 -20.43 -5.32 -15.30
N ILE A 76 -20.47 -6.52 -14.71
CA ILE A 76 -21.47 -7.54 -14.99
C ILE A 76 -22.64 -7.34 -14.02
N ARG A 77 -23.77 -6.87 -14.54
CA ARG A 77 -24.97 -6.66 -13.72
C ARG A 77 -25.63 -8.00 -13.37
N SER A 78 -25.35 -8.50 -12.17
CA SER A 78 -26.01 -9.70 -11.62
C SER A 78 -27.15 -9.32 -10.67
N LYS A 79 -28.22 -10.12 -10.67
CA LYS A 79 -29.30 -10.04 -9.66
C LYS A 79 -28.95 -10.77 -8.36
N LYS A 80 -27.85 -11.54 -8.35
CA LYS A 80 -27.40 -12.33 -7.20
C LYS A 80 -26.37 -11.53 -6.41
N TRP A 81 -26.51 -11.48 -5.08
CA TRP A 81 -25.64 -10.71 -4.19
C TRP A 81 -24.16 -11.11 -4.28
N TRP A 82 -23.88 -12.36 -4.65
CA TRP A 82 -22.51 -12.86 -4.78
C TRP A 82 -21.85 -12.51 -6.12
N GLY A 83 -22.62 -12.06 -7.12
CA GLY A 83 -22.12 -11.76 -8.46
C GLY A 83 -20.94 -10.78 -8.49
N PRO A 84 -21.01 -9.64 -7.78
CA PRO A 84 -19.90 -8.70 -7.68
C PRO A 84 -18.62 -9.30 -7.11
N PHE A 85 -18.69 -10.19 -6.11
CA PHE A 85 -17.50 -10.85 -5.55
C PHE A 85 -16.82 -11.77 -6.56
N PHE A 86 -17.61 -12.51 -7.35
CA PHE A 86 -17.07 -13.36 -8.40
C PHE A 86 -16.39 -12.55 -9.51
N SER A 87 -17.05 -11.51 -10.01
CA SER A 87 -16.47 -10.63 -11.03
C SER A 87 -15.18 -9.98 -10.54
N TRP A 88 -15.17 -9.48 -9.31
CA TRP A 88 -13.97 -8.89 -8.70
C TRP A 88 -12.81 -9.89 -8.59
N ALA A 89 -13.08 -11.15 -8.25
CA ALA A 89 -12.04 -12.19 -8.18
C ALA A 89 -11.42 -12.51 -9.56
N VAL A 90 -12.24 -12.50 -10.61
CA VAL A 90 -11.76 -12.66 -12.00
C VAL A 90 -10.91 -11.46 -12.41
N ASP A 91 -11.40 -10.24 -12.18
CA ASP A 91 -10.68 -9.00 -12.50
C ASP A 91 -9.33 -8.94 -11.77
N CYS A 92 -9.29 -9.30 -10.47
CA CYS A 92 -8.05 -9.43 -9.70
C CYS A 92 -7.09 -10.43 -10.33
N SER A 93 -7.58 -11.60 -10.73
CA SER A 93 -6.75 -12.66 -11.33
C SER A 93 -6.13 -12.20 -12.65
N CYS A 94 -6.88 -11.50 -13.50
CA CYS A 94 -6.39 -10.90 -14.74
C CYS A 94 -5.29 -9.87 -14.48
N VAL A 95 -5.51 -8.94 -13.54
CA VAL A 95 -4.52 -7.92 -13.14
C VAL A 95 -3.23 -8.57 -12.61
N LYS A 96 -3.34 -9.58 -11.75
CA LYS A 96 -2.16 -10.30 -11.22
C LYS A 96 -1.43 -11.07 -12.32
N GLY A 97 -2.16 -11.72 -13.23
CA GLY A 97 -1.59 -12.42 -14.38
C GLY A 97 -0.79 -11.50 -15.29
N TRP A 98 -1.35 -10.32 -15.61
CA TRP A 98 -0.65 -9.30 -16.38
C TRP A 98 0.59 -8.75 -15.66
N LEU A 99 0.49 -8.49 -14.36
CA LEU A 99 1.63 -8.01 -13.57
C LEU A 99 2.78 -9.03 -13.56
N LEU A 100 2.46 -10.32 -13.40
CA LEU A 100 3.44 -11.41 -13.49
C LEU A 100 4.08 -11.46 -14.89
N TYR A 101 3.27 -11.34 -15.93
CA TYR A 101 3.74 -11.35 -17.31
C TYR A 101 4.71 -10.20 -17.60
N ARG A 102 4.42 -8.99 -17.11
CA ARG A 102 5.34 -7.84 -17.19
C ARG A 102 6.64 -8.05 -16.43
N ARG A 103 6.59 -8.69 -15.25
CA ARG A 103 7.80 -9.03 -14.49
C ARG A 103 8.73 -9.99 -15.21
N ILE A 104 8.19 -10.84 -16.10
CA ILE A 104 8.95 -11.78 -16.94
C ILE A 104 9.58 -11.09 -18.18
N GLY A 105 9.40 -9.77 -18.33
CA GLY A 105 10.11 -8.97 -19.35
C GLY A 105 9.38 -8.85 -20.68
N LYS A 106 8.11 -9.28 -20.77
CA LYS A 106 7.28 -9.08 -21.96
C LYS A 106 6.37 -7.86 -21.74
N ASN A 107 6.63 -6.79 -22.48
CA ASN A 107 5.94 -5.51 -22.34
C ASN A 107 4.78 -5.44 -23.34
N ILE A 108 3.62 -5.97 -22.97
CA ILE A 108 2.39 -5.85 -23.77
C ILE A 108 1.47 -4.84 -23.09
N PRO A 109 0.98 -3.81 -23.82
CA PRO A 109 -0.10 -2.97 -23.33
C PRO A 109 -1.36 -3.84 -23.17
N LEU A 110 -1.98 -3.83 -21.98
CA LEU A 110 -3.13 -4.67 -21.64
C LEU A 110 -4.38 -4.44 -22.55
N LEU A 111 -4.33 -3.44 -23.44
CA LEU A 111 -5.43 -3.01 -24.31
C LEU A 111 -5.49 -3.71 -25.70
N GLU A 112 -4.51 -4.55 -26.05
CA GLU A 112 -4.49 -5.29 -27.33
C GLU A 112 -4.76 -6.78 -27.13
N LEU A 113 -5.95 -7.11 -26.62
CA LEU A 113 -6.47 -8.47 -26.58
C LEU A 113 -7.83 -8.51 -27.29
#